data_AF-A0A961WE74-F1
#
_entry.id   AF-A0A961WE74-F1
#
_cell.length_a   1.000
_cell.length_b   1.000
_cell.length_c   1.000
_cell.angle_alpha   90.00
_cell.angle_beta   90.00
_cell.angle_gamma   90.00
#
_symmetry.space_group_name_H-M   'P 1'
#
loop_
_entity.id
_entity.type
_entity.pdbx_description
1 polymer ?
#
loop_
_entity_poly.entity_id
_entity_poly.type
_entity_poly.pdbx_seq_one_letter_code
_entity_poly.pdbx_strand_id
1 'polypeptide(L)'
;MLAIVGDQPILAGDLLGHINERLAQFEGTVPKEELDKAREMQLQAILPNAISTKLAAVDFLRSIPPEKVGEVEAKAYRHFSENRLPELLEKSESSTAAELDAKLRDVGSSLDKLRRIHTEQIMASAAYGQNLALDYDPSLVEMLEYYKAHSAEYAIPERLRWQQLTVRLDSGASREQREKAWRDLAMMGNAIKGGASWESVAKKSSQGPTASDGGSYGWTQRGTLASEAIDKLLFRLPVQEMSQMFEDADGFHIVRVIERQDAGKVEFQEV
;
A
#
# COMPACT_ATOMS: atom_id res chain seq x y z
N MET A 1 15.65 29.54 7.63
CA MET A 1 15.15 28.24 7.15
C MET A 1 14.75 27.43 8.38
N LEU A 2 13.60 26.76 8.36
CA LEU A 2 13.07 26.00 9.50
C LEU A 2 13.12 24.49 9.31
N ALA A 3 12.84 24.01 8.08
CA ALA A 3 12.90 22.60 7.72
C ALA A 3 13.13 22.46 6.20
N ILE A 4 13.43 21.24 5.76
CA ILE A 4 13.52 20.86 4.34
C ILE A 4 12.69 19.58 4.17
N VAL A 5 11.82 19.54 3.15
CA VAL A 5 11.02 18.37 2.77
C VAL A 5 11.38 18.02 1.33
N GLY A 6 12.08 16.91 1.12
CA GLY A 6 12.70 16.63 -0.18
C GLY A 6 13.79 17.67 -0.51
N ASP A 7 13.59 18.43 -1.58
CA ASP A 7 14.42 19.56 -2.01
C ASP A 7 13.75 20.93 -1.73
N GLN A 8 12.57 20.93 -1.11
CA GLN A 8 11.77 22.13 -0.88
C GLN A 8 11.95 22.66 0.55
N PRO A 9 12.49 23.88 0.76
CA PRO A 9 12.63 24.47 2.08
C PRO A 9 11.28 24.96 2.63
N ILE A 10 11.13 24.91 3.96
CA ILE A 10 10.13 25.65 4.73
C ILE A 10 10.85 26.82 5.40
N LEU A 11 10.52 28.05 5.01
CA LEU A 11 11.12 29.25 5.58
C LEU A 11 10.25 29.79 6.71
N ALA A 12 10.86 30.42 7.71
CA ALA A 12 10.12 31.09 8.78
C ALA A 12 9.17 32.14 8.21
N GLY A 13 9.64 32.90 7.22
CA GLY A 13 8.79 33.87 6.52
C GLY A 13 7.50 33.27 5.95
N ASP A 14 7.48 31.99 5.59
CA ASP A 14 6.29 31.33 5.01
C ASP A 14 5.16 31.13 6.02
N LEU A 15 5.53 31.03 7.29
CA LEU A 15 4.63 30.69 8.39
C LEU A 15 4.33 31.88 9.31
N LEU A 16 5.14 32.93 9.23
CA LEU A 16 5.08 34.07 10.15
C LEU A 16 3.95 35.07 9.87
N GLY A 17 3.40 35.13 8.66
CA GLY A 17 2.42 36.17 8.28
C GLY A 17 1.23 36.27 9.24
N HIS A 18 0.51 35.16 9.42
CA HIS A 18 -0.65 35.08 10.33
C HIS A 18 -0.27 35.26 11.81
N ILE A 19 0.93 34.79 12.18
CA ILE A 19 1.45 34.95 13.55
C ILE A 19 1.70 36.44 13.83
N ASN A 20 2.38 37.13 12.91
CA ASN A 20 2.72 38.54 13.04
C ASN A 20 1.46 39.42 13.03
N GLU A 21 0.50 39.13 12.15
CA GLU A 21 -0.78 39.84 12.12
C GLU A 21 -1.51 39.74 13.47
N ARG A 22 -1.57 38.54 14.05
CA ARG A 22 -2.17 38.35 15.38
C ARG A 22 -1.37 39.03 16.49
N LEU A 23 -0.04 39.06 16.41
CA LEU A 23 0.79 39.67 17.44
C LEU A 23 0.82 41.20 17.35
N ALA A 24 0.58 41.78 16.17
CA ALA A 24 0.56 43.22 15.96
C ALA A 24 -0.45 43.94 16.86
N GLN A 25 -1.59 43.31 17.17
CA GLN A 25 -2.60 43.88 18.07
C GLN A 25 -2.11 44.08 19.53
N PHE A 26 -1.02 43.44 19.92
CA PHE A 26 -0.43 43.51 21.26
C PHE A 26 0.81 44.40 21.31
N GLU A 27 1.27 44.95 20.18
CA GLU A 27 2.40 45.86 20.15
C GLU A 27 2.12 47.10 21.00
N GLY A 28 3.10 47.50 21.82
CA GLY A 28 2.98 48.63 22.76
C GLY A 28 2.25 48.31 24.07
N THR A 29 1.57 47.17 24.19
CA THR A 29 0.92 46.72 25.44
C THR A 29 1.64 45.57 26.11
N VAL A 30 2.30 44.71 25.33
CA VAL A 30 3.10 43.58 25.81
C VAL A 30 4.59 43.84 25.54
N PRO A 31 5.51 43.52 26.48
CA PRO A 31 6.94 43.66 26.25
C PRO A 31 7.39 42.91 25.00
N LYS A 32 8.28 43.53 24.21
CA LYS A 32 8.79 42.94 22.95
C LYS A 32 9.34 41.52 23.14
N GLU A 33 10.05 41.27 24.24
CA GLU A 33 10.63 39.96 24.53
C GLU A 33 9.55 38.87 24.71
N GLU A 34 8.39 39.22 25.28
CA GLU A 34 7.27 38.29 25.42
C GLU A 34 6.58 38.03 24.07
N LEU A 35 6.45 39.07 23.23
CA LEU A 35 5.94 38.92 21.86
C LEU A 35 6.87 38.06 21.00
N ASP A 36 8.18 38.21 21.15
CA ASP A 36 9.17 37.40 20.42
C ASP A 36 9.10 35.93 20.85
N LYS A 37 8.98 35.64 22.16
CA LYS A 37 8.76 34.29 22.68
C LYS A 37 7.43 33.70 22.18
N ALA A 38 6.36 34.48 22.18
CA ALA A 38 5.05 34.04 21.68
C ALA A 38 5.10 33.72 20.18
N ARG A 39 5.85 34.52 19.39
CA ARG A 39 6.08 34.27 17.96
C ARG A 39 6.80 32.94 17.75
N GLU A 40 7.89 32.71 18.47
CA GLU A 40 8.67 31.48 18.37
C GLU A 40 7.85 30.24 18.76
N MET A 41 7.10 30.32 19.87
CA MET A 41 6.25 29.22 20.33
C MET A 41 5.15 28.89 19.32
N GLN A 42 4.48 29.89 18.74
CA GLN A 42 3.47 29.65 17.70
C GLN A 42 4.08 29.08 16.43
N LEU A 43 5.27 29.55 16.05
CA LEU A 43 6.00 29.04 14.89
C LEU A 43 6.35 27.57 15.05
N GLN A 44 6.86 27.19 16.23
CA GLN A 44 7.14 25.79 16.57
C GLN A 44 5.86 24.94 16.59
N ALA A 45 4.73 25.48 17.07
CA ALA A 45 3.47 24.76 17.14
C ALA A 45 2.88 24.43 15.75
N ILE A 46 3.04 25.31 14.76
CA ILE A 46 2.49 25.09 13.41
C ILE A 46 3.46 24.37 12.46
N LEU A 47 4.75 24.32 12.80
CA LEU A 47 5.78 23.72 11.96
C LEU A 47 5.51 22.25 11.62
N PRO A 48 5.08 21.36 12.55
CA PRO A 48 4.77 19.97 12.21
C PRO A 48 3.67 19.84 11.15
N ASN A 49 2.62 20.63 11.25
CA ASN A 49 1.54 20.62 10.26
C ASN A 49 2.01 21.15 8.89
N ALA A 50 2.85 22.17 8.88
CA ALA A 50 3.45 22.68 7.65
C ALA A 50 4.35 21.63 6.98
N ILE A 51 5.13 20.89 7.76
CA ILE A 51 5.93 19.76 7.25
C ILE A 51 5.03 18.69 6.66
N SER A 52 3.97 18.28 7.38
CA SER A 52 3.04 17.25 6.91
C SER A 52 2.33 17.65 5.61
N THR A 53 1.89 18.91 5.52
CA THR A 53 1.23 19.44 4.33
C THR A 53 2.18 19.46 3.13
N LYS A 54 3.40 19.96 3.34
CA LYS A 54 4.41 20.01 2.27
C LYS A 54 4.82 18.61 1.82
N LEU A 55 4.93 17.65 2.74
CA LEU A 55 5.21 16.26 2.40
C LEU A 55 4.13 15.68 1.49
N ALA A 56 2.85 15.82 1.88
CA ALA A 56 1.74 15.34 1.07
C ALA A 56 1.67 16.01 -0.31
N ALA A 57 1.95 17.31 -0.40
CA ALA A 57 2.01 18.02 -1.67
C ALA A 57 3.15 17.52 -2.58
N VAL A 58 4.34 17.29 -2.02
CA VAL A 58 5.49 16.74 -2.75
C VAL A 58 5.20 15.31 -3.22
N ASP A 59 4.58 14.49 -2.39
CA ASP A 59 4.22 13.12 -2.76
C ASP A 59 3.15 13.10 -3.85
N PHE A 60 2.16 14.01 -3.80
CA PHE A 60 1.20 14.19 -4.89
C PHE A 60 1.88 14.57 -6.21
N LEU A 61 2.79 15.55 -6.17
CA LEU A 61 3.53 15.97 -7.37
C LEU A 61 4.38 14.83 -7.96
N ARG A 62 4.88 13.92 -7.13
CA ARG A 62 5.60 12.71 -7.59
C ARG A 62 4.68 11.65 -8.19
N SER A 63 3.41 11.64 -7.81
CA SER A 63 2.42 10.68 -8.30
C SER A 63 1.80 11.04 -9.65
N ILE A 64 1.99 12.28 -10.14
CA ILE A 64 1.45 12.75 -11.41
C ILE A 64 2.56 12.87 -12.48
N PRO A 65 2.22 12.76 -13.79
CA PRO A 65 3.18 13.00 -14.86
C PRO A 65 3.77 14.42 -14.81
N PRO A 66 5.09 14.61 -15.05
CA PRO A 66 5.73 15.92 -14.96
C PRO A 66 5.07 17.02 -15.81
N GLU A 67 4.57 16.67 -17.00
CA GLU A 67 3.85 17.55 -17.92
C GLU A 67 2.50 18.02 -17.38
N LYS A 68 1.92 17.32 -16.40
CA LYS A 68 0.65 17.67 -15.75
C LYS A 68 0.81 18.62 -14.57
N VAL A 69 2.03 18.83 -14.07
CA VAL A 69 2.30 19.72 -12.94
C VAL A 69 1.78 21.15 -13.22
N GLY A 70 2.06 21.68 -14.42
CA GLY A 70 1.58 23.02 -14.80
C GLY A 70 0.04 23.13 -14.86
N GLU A 71 -0.65 22.05 -15.22
CA GLU A 71 -2.12 22.01 -15.24
C GLU A 71 -2.69 22.07 -13.81
N VAL A 72 -2.10 21.31 -12.88
CA VAL A 72 -2.45 21.32 -11.46
C VAL A 72 -2.22 22.71 -10.86
N GLU A 73 -1.05 23.29 -11.11
CA GLU A 73 -0.72 24.65 -10.63
C GLU A 73 -1.71 25.69 -11.16
N ALA A 74 -2.08 25.60 -12.44
CA ALA A 74 -3.07 26.50 -13.04
C ALA A 74 -4.47 26.31 -12.43
N LYS A 75 -4.87 25.08 -12.09
CA LYS A 75 -6.14 24.79 -11.40
C LYS A 75 -6.13 25.33 -9.98
N ALA A 76 -5.04 25.12 -9.23
CA ALA A 76 -4.87 25.68 -7.89
C ALA A 76 -4.89 27.22 -7.90
N TYR A 77 -4.27 27.84 -8.92
CA TYR A 77 -4.30 29.29 -9.08
C TYR A 77 -5.72 29.82 -9.36
N ARG A 78 -6.47 29.19 -10.27
CA ARG A 78 -7.88 29.54 -10.50
C ARG A 78 -8.69 29.42 -9.22
N HIS A 79 -8.55 28.29 -8.52
CA HIS A 79 -9.25 28.08 -7.26
C HIS A 79 -8.91 29.18 -6.24
N PHE A 80 -7.64 29.58 -6.11
CA PHE A 80 -7.27 30.69 -5.23
C PHE A 80 -7.96 31.99 -5.65
N SER A 81 -7.88 32.33 -6.93
CA SER A 81 -8.41 33.59 -7.46
C SER A 81 -9.94 33.69 -7.33
N GLU A 82 -10.65 32.57 -7.54
CA GLU A 82 -12.11 32.52 -7.53
C GLU A 82 -12.68 32.39 -6.11
N ASN A 83 -12.02 31.62 -5.23
CA ASN A 83 -12.60 31.25 -3.93
C ASN A 83 -11.89 31.89 -2.73
N ARG A 84 -10.57 32.09 -2.81
CA ARG A 84 -9.78 32.56 -1.66
C ARG A 84 -9.50 34.05 -1.69
N LEU A 85 -9.16 34.60 -2.84
CA LEU A 85 -8.85 36.02 -3.00
C LEU A 85 -10.02 36.93 -2.60
N PRO A 86 -11.29 36.66 -2.97
CA PRO A 86 -12.42 37.50 -2.55
C PRO A 86 -12.57 37.56 -1.03
N GLU A 87 -12.47 36.43 -0.34
CA GLU A 87 -12.54 36.37 1.13
C GLU A 87 -11.41 37.18 1.80
N LEU A 88 -10.21 37.16 1.23
CA LEU A 88 -9.07 37.92 1.75
C LEU A 88 -9.24 39.42 1.53
N LEU A 89 -9.77 39.83 0.37
CA LEU A 89 -10.08 41.23 0.09
C LEU A 89 -11.13 41.77 1.06
N GLU A 90 -12.20 41.01 1.31
CA GLU A 90 -13.25 41.36 2.27
C GLU A 90 -12.69 41.48 3.70
N LYS A 91 -11.99 40.45 4.19
CA LYS A 91 -11.46 40.44 5.57
C LYS A 91 -10.41 41.51 5.85
N SER A 92 -9.64 41.89 4.84
CA SER A 92 -8.62 42.93 4.96
C SER A 92 -9.13 44.33 4.64
N GLU A 93 -10.42 44.47 4.32
CA GLU A 93 -11.02 45.71 3.84
C GLU A 93 -10.21 46.34 2.68
N SER A 94 -9.76 45.50 1.74
CA SER A 94 -8.95 45.91 0.60
C SER A 94 -9.76 45.88 -0.68
N SER A 95 -9.68 46.94 -1.48
CA SER A 95 -10.43 47.05 -2.74
C SER A 95 -9.71 46.38 -3.92
N THR A 96 -8.40 46.15 -3.81
CA THR A 96 -7.60 45.55 -4.87
C THR A 96 -6.58 44.56 -4.35
N ALA A 97 -6.17 43.62 -5.20
CA ALA A 97 -5.10 42.67 -4.89
C ALA A 97 -3.77 43.35 -4.54
N ALA A 98 -3.47 44.51 -5.16
CA ALA A 98 -2.26 45.28 -4.89
C ALA A 98 -2.30 45.91 -3.49
N GLU A 99 -3.45 46.42 -3.06
CA GLU A 99 -3.64 46.96 -1.71
C GLU A 99 -3.52 45.87 -0.64
N LEU A 100 -4.16 44.71 -0.87
CA LEU A 100 -4.03 43.54 0.01
C LEU A 100 -2.57 43.10 0.10
N ASP A 101 -1.87 43.00 -1.02
CA ASP A 101 -0.46 42.61 -1.06
C ASP A 101 0.45 43.60 -0.31
N ALA A 102 0.14 44.91 -0.35
CA ALA A 102 0.83 45.91 0.46
C ALA A 102 0.62 45.67 1.97
N LYS A 103 -0.63 45.51 2.42
CA LYS A 103 -0.94 45.21 3.83
C LYS A 103 -0.29 43.90 4.31
N LEU A 104 -0.28 42.87 3.46
CA LEU A 104 0.37 41.59 3.78
C LEU A 104 1.88 41.73 3.98
N ARG A 105 2.54 42.64 3.26
CA ARG A 105 3.98 42.89 3.43
C ARG A 105 4.31 43.50 4.78
N ASP A 106 3.45 44.34 5.34
CA ASP A 106 3.65 44.97 6.66
C ASP A 106 3.76 43.92 7.79
N VAL A 107 3.11 42.76 7.62
CA VAL A 107 3.17 41.63 8.55
C VAL A 107 4.13 40.52 8.12
N GLY A 108 4.97 40.76 7.10
CA GLY A 108 5.99 39.81 6.63
C GLY A 108 5.47 38.71 5.69
N SER A 109 4.32 38.93 5.06
CA SER A 109 3.70 38.05 4.08
C SER A 109 3.66 38.67 2.67
N SER A 110 2.98 38.02 1.74
CA SER A 110 2.64 38.55 0.41
C SER A 110 1.50 37.75 -0.21
N LEU A 111 0.84 38.30 -1.22
CA LEU A 111 -0.20 37.58 -1.95
C LEU A 111 0.35 36.34 -2.66
N ASP A 112 1.56 36.44 -3.20
CA ASP A 112 2.29 35.32 -3.81
C ASP A 112 2.53 34.17 -2.80
N LYS A 113 2.94 34.51 -1.57
CA LYS A 113 3.15 33.53 -0.51
C LYS A 113 1.85 32.82 -0.14
N LEU A 114 0.75 33.56 -0.01
CA LEU A 114 -0.57 32.97 0.25
C LEU A 114 -1.02 32.05 -0.89
N ARG A 115 -0.77 32.43 -2.15
CA ARG A 115 -1.05 31.59 -3.32
C ARG A 115 -0.27 30.28 -3.28
N ARG A 116 1.02 30.33 -2.96
CA ARG A 116 1.87 29.14 -2.87
C ARG A 116 1.38 28.20 -1.76
N ILE A 117 1.08 28.74 -0.57
CA ILE A 117 0.53 27.95 0.56
C ILE A 117 -0.81 27.30 0.17
N HIS A 118 -1.70 28.06 -0.47
CA HIS A 118 -2.97 27.53 -0.96
C HIS A 118 -2.78 26.42 -1.98
N THR A 119 -1.80 26.56 -2.88
CA THR A 119 -1.46 25.55 -3.89
C THR A 119 -0.96 24.26 -3.22
N GLU A 120 -0.06 24.38 -2.24
CA GLU A 120 0.41 23.24 -1.45
C GLU A 120 -0.75 22.55 -0.72
N GLN A 121 -1.71 23.30 -0.17
CA GLN A 121 -2.88 22.74 0.50
C GLN A 121 -3.80 21.97 -0.47
N ILE A 122 -4.02 22.49 -1.68
CA ILE A 122 -4.80 21.81 -2.71
C ILE A 122 -4.12 20.50 -3.12
N MET A 123 -2.81 20.52 -3.37
CA MET A 123 -2.04 19.31 -3.71
C MET A 123 -2.04 18.29 -2.58
N ALA A 124 -1.82 18.73 -1.34
CA ALA A 124 -1.88 17.86 -0.16
C ALA A 124 -3.26 17.22 -0.01
N SER A 125 -4.33 17.99 -0.22
CA SER A 125 -5.70 17.48 -0.15
C SER A 125 -6.02 16.51 -1.29
N ALA A 126 -5.46 16.72 -2.49
CA ALA A 126 -5.53 15.78 -3.60
C ALA A 126 -4.81 14.46 -3.28
N ALA A 127 -3.66 14.51 -2.60
CA ALA A 127 -2.94 13.33 -2.11
C ALA A 127 -3.82 12.44 -1.21
N TYR A 128 -4.71 13.06 -0.42
CA TYR A 128 -5.65 12.35 0.46
C TYR A 128 -6.98 11.98 -0.23
N GLY A 129 -7.13 12.22 -1.54
CA GLY A 129 -8.34 11.92 -2.30
C GLY A 129 -9.54 12.82 -1.97
N GLN A 130 -9.33 13.97 -1.31
CA GLN A 130 -10.43 14.76 -0.73
C GLN A 130 -10.91 15.94 -1.59
N ASN A 131 -10.12 16.49 -2.53
CA ASN A 131 -10.49 17.75 -3.21
C ASN A 131 -10.10 17.92 -4.68
N LEU A 132 -9.61 16.88 -5.36
CA LEU A 132 -9.43 16.94 -6.81
C LEU A 132 -9.95 15.63 -7.42
N ALA A 133 -11.21 15.62 -7.85
CA ALA A 133 -11.51 14.89 -9.07
C ALA A 133 -10.67 15.58 -10.16
N LEU A 134 -9.49 15.02 -10.45
CA LEU A 134 -8.97 15.16 -11.79
C LEU A 134 -10.04 14.48 -12.66
N ASP A 135 -10.66 15.21 -13.59
CA ASP A 135 -11.31 14.59 -14.75
C ASP A 135 -10.18 13.97 -15.60
N TYR A 136 -9.50 13.00 -15.01
CA TYR A 136 -8.46 12.23 -15.63
C TYR A 136 -9.12 10.96 -16.13
N ASP A 137 -9.58 11.06 -17.37
CA ASP A 137 -9.89 9.90 -18.18
C ASP A 137 -8.60 9.56 -18.94
N PRO A 138 -7.74 8.66 -18.40
CA PRO A 138 -6.51 8.28 -19.06
C PRO A 138 -6.82 7.79 -20.47
N SER A 139 -6.03 8.22 -21.45
CA SER A 139 -6.14 7.69 -22.80
C SER A 139 -5.84 6.19 -22.81
N LEU A 140 -6.37 5.47 -23.81
CA LEU A 140 -6.06 4.04 -23.99
C LEU A 140 -4.55 3.77 -24.04
N VAL A 141 -3.77 4.71 -24.58
CA VAL A 141 -2.31 4.61 -24.66
C VAL A 141 -1.69 4.65 -23.26
N GLU A 142 -2.05 5.64 -22.44
CA GLU A 142 -1.56 5.77 -21.06
C GLU A 142 -1.95 4.56 -20.21
N MET A 143 -3.18 4.06 -20.35
CA MET A 143 -3.63 2.86 -19.67
C MET A 143 -2.81 1.62 -20.08
N LEU A 144 -2.53 1.46 -21.37
CA LEU A 144 -1.72 0.34 -21.88
C LEU A 144 -0.25 0.43 -21.43
N GLU A 145 0.32 1.64 -21.40
CA GLU A 145 1.68 1.86 -20.90
C GLU A 145 1.78 1.55 -19.41
N TYR A 146 0.81 2.01 -18.62
CA TYR A 146 0.73 1.70 -17.20
C TYR A 146 0.61 0.18 -16.96
N TYR A 147 -0.29 -0.50 -17.64
CA TYR A 147 -0.49 -1.96 -17.53
C TYR A 147 0.76 -2.76 -17.92
N LYS A 148 1.55 -2.27 -18.89
CA LYS A 148 2.83 -2.88 -19.27
C LYS A 148 3.90 -2.64 -18.22
N ALA A 149 4.03 -1.41 -17.72
CA ALA A 149 5.00 -1.04 -16.71
C ALA A 149 4.75 -1.75 -15.37
N HIS A 150 3.49 -2.02 -15.02
CA HIS A 150 3.08 -2.65 -13.77
C HIS A 150 2.64 -4.11 -13.97
N SER A 151 3.18 -4.79 -14.98
CA SER A 151 2.72 -6.14 -15.36
C SER A 151 2.76 -7.17 -14.23
N ALA A 152 3.67 -6.99 -13.26
CA ALA A 152 3.81 -7.88 -12.11
C ALA A 152 2.61 -7.79 -11.14
N GLU A 153 1.95 -6.64 -11.04
CA GLU A 153 0.77 -6.45 -10.17
C GLU A 153 -0.45 -7.22 -10.68
N TYR A 154 -0.50 -7.45 -11.99
CA TYR A 154 -1.54 -8.21 -12.66
C TYR A 154 -1.20 -9.69 -12.82
N ALA A 155 -0.08 -10.15 -12.23
CA ALA A 155 0.32 -11.55 -12.31
C ALA A 155 -0.65 -12.42 -11.50
N ILE A 156 -1.17 -13.46 -12.14
CA ILE A 156 -1.93 -14.52 -11.49
C ILE A 156 -0.91 -15.61 -11.12
N PRO A 157 -0.60 -15.81 -9.83
CA PRO A 157 0.37 -16.81 -9.43
C PRO A 157 -0.17 -18.23 -9.68
N GLU A 158 0.72 -19.14 -10.06
CA GLU A 158 0.39 -20.57 -10.13
C GLU A 158 -0.10 -21.05 -8.76
N ARG A 159 -1.27 -21.70 -8.73
CA ARG A 159 -1.86 -22.26 -7.51
C ARG A 159 -2.54 -23.57 -7.79
N LEU A 160 -2.66 -24.40 -6.77
CA LEU A 160 -3.27 -25.72 -6.87
C LEU A 160 -4.10 -26.08 -5.64
N ARG A 161 -5.09 -26.96 -5.83
CA ARG A 161 -5.78 -27.67 -4.74
C ARG A 161 -5.28 -29.09 -4.72
N TRP A 162 -5.05 -29.64 -3.54
CA TRP A 162 -4.39 -30.94 -3.41
C TRP A 162 -4.86 -31.70 -2.18
N GLN A 163 -4.49 -32.97 -2.12
CA GLN A 163 -4.77 -33.84 -1.00
C GLN A 163 -3.53 -34.57 -0.52
N GLN A 164 -3.49 -34.92 0.76
CA GLN A 164 -2.36 -35.59 1.42
C GLN A 164 -2.84 -36.77 2.27
N LEU A 165 -2.03 -37.82 2.27
CA LEU A 165 -2.01 -38.86 3.29
C LEU A 165 -0.66 -38.80 4.00
N THR A 166 -0.68 -38.95 5.32
CA THR A 166 0.51 -38.89 6.15
C THR A 166 0.50 -40.01 7.18
N VAL A 167 1.66 -40.62 7.41
CA VAL A 167 1.96 -41.35 8.63
C VAL A 167 3.17 -40.68 9.27
N ARG A 168 3.00 -40.20 10.50
CA ARG A 168 4.06 -39.47 11.20
C ARG A 168 5.19 -40.42 11.58
N LEU A 169 6.41 -39.90 11.54
CA LEU A 169 7.60 -40.64 11.93
C LEU A 169 8.54 -39.73 12.72
N ASP A 170 8.91 -40.14 13.92
CA ASP A 170 9.89 -39.40 14.72
C ASP A 170 11.30 -39.57 14.11
N SER A 171 12.14 -38.55 14.24
CA SER A 171 13.52 -38.55 13.73
C SER A 171 14.39 -39.68 14.30
N GLY A 172 14.04 -40.21 15.47
CA GLY A 172 14.69 -41.35 16.14
C GLY A 172 13.99 -42.69 15.95
N ALA A 173 13.04 -42.82 15.02
CA ALA A 173 12.25 -44.03 14.86
C ALA A 173 13.11 -45.27 14.53
N SER A 174 12.82 -46.39 15.20
CA SER A 174 13.46 -47.68 14.95
C SER A 174 13.13 -48.19 13.54
N ARG A 175 13.90 -49.17 13.07
CA ARG A 175 13.63 -49.84 11.79
C ARG A 175 12.22 -50.42 11.75
N GLU A 176 11.78 -51.05 12.83
CA GLU A 176 10.45 -51.65 12.95
C GLU A 176 9.35 -50.60 12.88
N GLN A 177 9.56 -49.43 13.52
CA GLN A 177 8.62 -48.30 13.47
C GLN A 177 8.52 -47.73 12.05
N ARG A 178 9.66 -47.53 11.39
CA ARG A 178 9.72 -47.06 10.00
C ARG A 178 9.07 -48.03 9.03
N GLU A 179 9.34 -49.33 9.16
CA GLU A 179 8.69 -50.37 8.36
C GLU A 179 7.17 -50.42 8.60
N LYS A 180 6.72 -50.23 9.85
CA LYS A 180 5.30 -50.14 10.16
C LYS A 180 4.67 -48.91 9.49
N ALA A 181 5.27 -47.73 9.62
CA ALA A 181 4.76 -46.50 9.01
C ALA A 181 4.67 -46.60 7.48
N TRP A 182 5.69 -47.20 6.86
CA TRP A 182 5.71 -47.51 5.43
C TRP A 182 4.53 -48.41 5.05
N ARG A 183 4.30 -49.50 5.79
CA ARG A 183 3.17 -50.43 5.53
C ARG A 183 1.81 -49.74 5.70
N ASP A 184 1.66 -48.92 6.74
CA ASP A 184 0.42 -48.20 7.01
C ASP A 184 0.08 -47.23 5.87
N LEU A 185 1.05 -46.46 5.39
CA LEU A 185 0.84 -45.55 4.27
C LEU A 185 0.64 -46.29 2.94
N ALA A 186 1.35 -47.39 2.72
CA ALA A 186 1.15 -48.25 1.55
C ALA A 186 -0.27 -48.83 1.50
N MET A 187 -0.83 -49.24 2.65
CA MET A 187 -2.23 -49.69 2.73
C MET A 187 -3.21 -48.58 2.34
N MET A 188 -3.00 -47.35 2.82
CA MET A 188 -3.83 -46.20 2.44
C MET A 188 -3.75 -45.92 0.92
N GLY A 189 -2.54 -45.88 0.36
CA GLY A 189 -2.34 -45.68 -1.08
C GLY A 189 -2.97 -46.78 -1.93
N ASN A 190 -2.86 -48.05 -1.49
CA ASN A 190 -3.48 -49.18 -2.18
C ASN A 190 -5.00 -49.15 -2.10
N ALA A 191 -5.59 -48.72 -0.98
CA ALA A 191 -7.03 -48.57 -0.86
C ALA A 191 -7.57 -47.55 -1.88
N ILE A 192 -6.87 -46.41 -2.05
CA ILE A 192 -7.23 -45.39 -3.04
C ILE A 192 -7.10 -45.94 -4.46
N LYS A 193 -6.00 -46.64 -4.77
CA LYS A 193 -5.84 -47.32 -6.08
C LYS A 193 -6.91 -48.39 -6.33
N GLY A 194 -7.42 -49.02 -5.27
CA GLY A 194 -8.53 -49.97 -5.31
C GLY A 194 -9.92 -49.32 -5.42
N GLY A 195 -10.01 -47.99 -5.50
CA GLY A 195 -11.26 -47.25 -5.69
C GLY A 195 -11.89 -46.67 -4.42
N ALA A 196 -11.25 -46.79 -3.27
CA ALA A 196 -11.71 -46.09 -2.06
C ALA A 196 -11.58 -44.57 -2.24
N SER A 197 -12.51 -43.79 -1.68
CA SER A 197 -12.43 -42.33 -1.75
C SER A 197 -11.26 -41.84 -0.88
N TRP A 198 -10.49 -40.88 -1.38
CA TRP A 198 -9.37 -40.27 -0.63
C TRP A 198 -9.82 -39.75 0.73
N GLU A 199 -10.95 -39.03 0.75
CA GLU A 199 -11.52 -38.46 1.97
C GLU A 199 -11.78 -39.52 3.04
N SER A 200 -12.38 -40.66 2.66
CA SER A 200 -12.66 -41.74 3.62
C SER A 200 -11.39 -42.37 4.18
N VAL A 201 -10.38 -42.60 3.33
CA VAL A 201 -9.08 -43.16 3.72
C VAL A 201 -8.34 -42.18 4.63
N ALA A 202 -8.31 -40.90 4.27
CA ALA A 202 -7.66 -39.86 5.05
C ALA A 202 -8.29 -39.71 6.43
N LYS A 203 -9.62 -39.58 6.51
CA LYS A 203 -10.36 -39.47 7.79
C LYS A 203 -10.15 -40.69 8.69
N LYS A 204 -10.02 -41.87 8.10
CA LYS A 204 -9.88 -43.13 8.85
C LYS A 204 -8.46 -43.37 9.36
N SER A 205 -7.44 -42.98 8.60
CA SER A 205 -6.09 -43.53 8.82
C SER A 205 -4.94 -42.53 8.63
N SER A 206 -5.17 -41.37 8.03
CA SER A 206 -4.12 -40.35 7.89
C SER A 206 -3.87 -39.65 9.22
N GLN A 207 -2.61 -39.27 9.44
CA GLN A 207 -2.13 -38.58 10.65
C GLN A 207 -1.70 -37.13 10.35
N GLY A 208 -2.02 -36.65 9.14
CA GLY A 208 -1.76 -35.27 8.70
C GLY A 208 -2.72 -34.27 9.34
N PRO A 209 -2.40 -32.97 9.30
CA PRO A 209 -3.20 -31.92 9.96
C PRO A 209 -4.62 -31.79 9.40
N THR A 210 -4.81 -32.06 8.10
CA THR A 210 -6.12 -31.99 7.42
C THR A 210 -6.82 -33.36 7.34
N ALA A 211 -6.36 -34.38 8.08
CA ALA A 211 -6.93 -35.74 8.00
C ALA A 211 -8.44 -35.76 8.30
N SER A 212 -8.90 -35.00 9.31
CA SER A 212 -10.33 -34.83 9.63
C SER A 212 -11.14 -34.22 8.49
N ASP A 213 -10.49 -33.43 7.62
CA ASP A 213 -11.09 -32.78 6.44
C ASP A 213 -10.77 -33.56 5.15
N GLY A 214 -10.55 -34.87 5.27
CA GLY A 214 -10.29 -35.74 4.14
C GLY A 214 -8.89 -35.57 3.53
N GLY A 215 -7.95 -35.01 4.28
CA GLY A 215 -6.60 -34.72 3.81
C GLY A 215 -6.56 -33.59 2.77
N SER A 216 -7.61 -32.78 2.66
CA SER A 216 -7.75 -31.76 1.62
C SER A 216 -7.09 -30.44 1.99
N TYR A 217 -6.42 -29.84 1.01
CA TYR A 217 -5.86 -28.50 1.08
C TYR A 217 -6.50 -27.61 0.02
N GLY A 218 -6.78 -26.37 0.42
CA GLY A 218 -7.30 -25.33 -0.47
C GLY A 218 -6.28 -24.87 -1.51
N TRP A 219 -6.60 -23.75 -2.16
CA TRP A 219 -5.69 -23.11 -3.10
C TRP A 219 -4.37 -22.74 -2.42
N THR A 220 -3.30 -23.39 -2.88
CA THR A 220 -1.94 -23.26 -2.34
C THR A 220 -1.03 -22.75 -3.46
N GLN A 221 -0.20 -21.76 -3.15
CA GLN A 221 0.79 -21.20 -4.07
C GLN A 221 2.14 -21.88 -3.90
N ARG A 222 2.99 -21.79 -4.91
CA ARG A 222 4.34 -22.33 -4.86
C ARG A 222 5.16 -21.60 -3.80
N GLY A 223 5.87 -22.37 -2.97
CA GLY A 223 6.74 -21.84 -1.92
C GLY A 223 6.03 -21.45 -0.63
N THR A 224 4.72 -21.71 -0.49
CA THR A 224 3.98 -21.38 0.75
C THR A 224 3.90 -22.55 1.73
N LEU A 225 4.28 -23.75 1.33
CA LEU A 225 4.25 -24.93 2.19
C LEU A 225 5.54 -25.05 3.01
N ALA A 226 5.41 -25.47 4.27
CA ALA A 226 6.55 -25.69 5.15
C ALA A 226 7.49 -26.82 4.66
N SER A 227 6.92 -27.86 4.06
CA SER A 227 7.69 -28.94 3.45
C SER A 227 8.06 -28.62 2.01
N GLU A 228 9.35 -28.33 1.78
CA GLU A 228 9.90 -28.09 0.45
C GLU A 228 9.75 -29.32 -0.47
N ALA A 229 9.79 -30.53 0.10
CA ALA A 229 9.60 -31.77 -0.65
C ALA A 229 8.18 -31.88 -1.19
N ILE A 230 7.16 -31.60 -0.36
CA ILE A 230 5.76 -31.56 -0.77
C ILE A 230 5.55 -30.48 -1.85
N ASP A 231 6.03 -29.26 -1.62
CA ASP A 231 5.87 -28.13 -2.54
C ASP A 231 6.42 -28.47 -3.94
N LYS A 232 7.68 -28.88 -4.02
CA LYS A 232 8.32 -29.24 -5.30
C LYS A 232 7.58 -30.36 -6.03
N LEU A 233 7.06 -31.34 -5.30
CA LEU A 233 6.39 -32.49 -5.88
C LEU A 233 5.01 -32.13 -6.43
N LEU A 234 4.16 -31.44 -5.63
CA LEU A 234 2.83 -31.01 -6.04
C LEU A 234 2.86 -30.20 -7.34
N PHE A 235 3.79 -29.28 -7.42
CA PHE A 235 3.89 -28.41 -8.58
C PHE A 235 4.47 -29.06 -9.84
N ARG A 236 4.97 -30.30 -9.75
CA ARG A 236 5.40 -31.13 -10.89
C ARG A 236 4.40 -32.25 -11.23
N LEU A 237 3.56 -32.63 -10.27
CA LEU A 237 2.65 -33.76 -10.41
C LEU A 237 1.45 -33.42 -11.32
N PRO A 238 1.10 -34.28 -12.28
CA PRO A 238 -0.11 -34.10 -13.08
C PRO A 238 -1.38 -34.06 -12.23
N VAL A 239 -2.38 -33.34 -12.73
CA VAL A 239 -3.69 -33.25 -12.07
C VAL A 239 -4.33 -34.64 -12.03
N GLN A 240 -4.90 -35.00 -10.88
CA GLN A 240 -5.46 -36.31 -10.52
C GLN A 240 -4.46 -37.47 -10.37
N GLU A 241 -3.16 -37.25 -10.62
CA GLU A 241 -2.15 -38.28 -10.39
C GLU A 241 -1.73 -38.33 -8.93
N MET A 242 -1.58 -39.55 -8.41
CA MET A 242 -1.08 -39.79 -7.05
C MET A 242 0.45 -39.94 -7.09
N SER A 243 1.14 -39.27 -6.17
CA SER A 243 2.58 -39.40 -6.07
C SER A 243 3.02 -40.81 -5.64
N GLN A 244 4.30 -41.12 -5.87
CA GLN A 244 4.96 -42.16 -5.09
C GLN A 244 5.03 -41.74 -3.61
N MET A 245 5.30 -42.70 -2.74
CA MET A 245 5.53 -42.41 -1.34
C MET A 245 6.91 -41.77 -1.15
N PHE A 246 6.97 -40.74 -0.34
CA PHE A 246 8.20 -40.02 -0.02
C PHE A 246 8.21 -39.63 1.45
N GLU A 247 9.37 -39.18 1.94
CA GLU A 247 9.59 -38.82 3.33
C GLU A 247 9.99 -37.34 3.42
N ASP A 248 9.52 -36.66 4.46
CA ASP A 248 10.09 -35.39 4.93
C ASP A 248 10.32 -35.45 6.45
N ALA A 249 10.52 -34.29 7.09
CA ALA A 249 10.78 -34.22 8.53
C ALA A 249 9.62 -34.70 9.42
N ASP A 250 8.38 -34.69 8.92
CA ASP A 250 7.18 -35.06 9.69
C ASP A 250 6.80 -36.54 9.52
N GLY A 251 7.29 -37.20 8.47
CA GLY A 251 7.14 -38.63 8.26
C GLY A 251 6.99 -39.02 6.80
N PHE A 252 6.15 -40.04 6.53
CA PHE A 252 5.89 -40.49 5.17
C PHE A 252 4.61 -39.88 4.61
N HIS A 253 4.64 -39.58 3.31
CA HIS A 253 3.55 -38.89 2.62
C HIS A 253 3.23 -39.49 1.25
N ILE A 254 1.96 -39.37 0.89
CA ILE A 254 1.45 -39.50 -0.49
C ILE A 254 0.60 -38.26 -0.76
N VAL A 255 0.78 -37.63 -1.92
CA VAL A 255 0.03 -36.44 -2.31
C VAL A 255 -0.64 -36.63 -3.67
N ARG A 256 -1.67 -35.84 -3.94
CA ARG A 256 -2.35 -35.77 -5.24
C ARG A 256 -2.82 -34.35 -5.52
N VAL A 257 -2.61 -33.88 -6.74
CA VAL A 257 -3.18 -32.60 -7.22
C VAL A 257 -4.62 -32.84 -7.67
N ILE A 258 -5.56 -32.03 -7.21
CA ILE A 258 -6.98 -32.10 -7.58
C ILE A 258 -7.30 -31.13 -8.70
N GLU A 259 -6.74 -29.93 -8.59
CA GLU A 259 -7.00 -28.82 -9.50
C GLU A 259 -5.74 -27.96 -9.58
N ARG A 260 -5.42 -27.45 -10.77
CA ARG A 260 -4.31 -26.54 -11.00
C ARG A 260 -4.81 -25.34 -11.78
N GLN A 261 -4.40 -24.15 -11.34
CA GLN A 261 -4.50 -22.93 -12.08
C GLN A 261 -3.07 -22.47 -12.42
N ASP A 262 -2.76 -22.44 -13.71
CA ASP A 262 -1.45 -22.05 -14.20
C ASP A 262 -1.18 -20.57 -13.91
N ALA A 263 0.11 -20.23 -13.87
CA ALA A 263 0.51 -18.84 -13.82
C ALA A 263 0.00 -18.11 -15.07
N GLY A 264 -0.47 -16.90 -14.88
CA GLY A 264 -0.99 -16.07 -15.96
C GLY A 264 -0.88 -14.60 -15.63
N LYS A 265 -1.60 -13.80 -16.40
CA LYS A 265 -1.75 -12.38 -16.15
C LYS A 265 -3.21 -12.03 -16.41
N VAL A 266 -3.78 -11.15 -15.59
CA VAL A 266 -5.08 -10.54 -15.93
C VAL A 266 -4.87 -9.74 -17.21
N GLU A 267 -5.65 -10.02 -18.24
CA GLU A 267 -5.53 -9.32 -19.52
C GLU A 267 -5.97 -7.87 -19.39
N PHE A 268 -5.38 -6.97 -20.16
CA PHE A 268 -5.69 -5.52 -20.07
C PHE A 268 -7.19 -5.19 -20.17
N GLN A 269 -7.95 -5.99 -20.94
CA GLN A 269 -9.38 -5.79 -21.13
C GLN A 269 -10.22 -6.12 -19.88
N GLU A 270 -9.64 -6.83 -18.91
CA GLU A 270 -10.29 -7.31 -17.69
C GLU A 270 -9.85 -6.54 -16.44
N VAL A 271 -8.97 -5.54 -16.59
CA VAL A 271 -8.45 -4.67 -15.52
C VAL A 271 -9.31 -3.43 -15.33
#